data_AF-A0A1T5JJI9-F1
#
_entry.id   AF-A0A1T5JJI9-F1
#
_cell.length_a   1.000
_cell.length_b   1.000
_cell.length_c   1.000
_cell.angle_alpha   90.00
_cell.angle_beta   90.00
_cell.angle_gamma   90.00
#
_symmetry.space_group_name_H-M   'P 1'
#
loop_
_entity.id
_entity.type
_entity.pdbx_description
1 polymer ?
#
loop_
_entity_poly.entity_id
_entity_poly.type
_entity_poly.pdbx_seq_one_letter_code
_entity_poly.pdbx_strand_id
1 'polypeptide(L)'
;MNIEFLAIMIPIIAIIGVFTMIIYLRKYDNIERMAMIEKGVSPEFLNIKKPRNTSFPLRASLLLIGAGLGLFIGHILERNFNLEEEVAYFSMLFIFGGIGLGLAYIIEENKNIKERNL
;
A
#
# COMPACT_ATOMS: atom_id res chain seq x y z
N MET A 1 10.67 -6.81 -39.09
CA MET A 1 9.76 -6.87 -37.92
C MET A 1 9.37 -5.43 -37.62
N ASN A 2 8.09 -5.09 -37.73
CA ASN A 2 7.64 -3.69 -37.69
C ASN A 2 7.81 -3.13 -36.27
N ILE A 3 8.27 -1.88 -36.15
CA ILE A 3 8.54 -1.19 -34.87
C ILE A 3 7.30 -1.22 -33.95
N GLU A 4 6.11 -1.20 -34.55
CA GLU A 4 4.81 -1.31 -33.87
C GLU A 4 4.66 -2.60 -33.05
N PHE A 5 5.18 -3.73 -33.55
CA PHE A 5 5.12 -5.01 -32.82
C PHE A 5 6.02 -4.99 -31.57
N LEU A 6 7.18 -4.34 -31.69
CA LEU A 6 8.16 -4.21 -30.61
C LEU A 6 7.61 -3.30 -29.49
N ALA A 7 6.90 -2.23 -29.84
CA ALA A 7 6.25 -1.32 -28.90
C ALA A 7 5.17 -2.01 -28.04
N ILE A 8 4.41 -2.96 -28.60
CA ILE A 8 3.36 -3.69 -27.87
C ILE A 8 3.95 -4.81 -27.01
N MET A 9 5.05 -5.45 -27.42
CA MET A 9 5.69 -6.51 -26.63
C MET A 9 6.33 -6.02 -25.32
N ILE A 10 6.90 -4.82 -25.31
CA ILE A 10 7.60 -4.25 -24.14
C ILE A 10 6.73 -4.25 -22.87
N PRO A 11 5.50 -3.66 -22.86
CA PRO A 11 4.67 -3.65 -21.66
C PRO A 11 4.20 -5.05 -21.25
N ILE A 12 3.95 -5.95 -22.21
CA ILE A 12 3.52 -7.32 -21.93
C ILE A 12 4.61 -8.10 -21.19
N ILE A 13 5.85 -8.03 -21.68
CA ILE A 13 7.00 -8.69 -21.04
C ILE A 13 7.28 -8.07 -19.67
N ALA A 14 7.15 -6.75 -19.53
CA ALA A 14 7.34 -6.07 -18.25
C ALA A 14 6.34 -6.54 -17.18
N ILE A 15 5.04 -6.62 -17.54
CA ILE A 15 3.99 -7.09 -16.61
C ILE A 15 4.24 -8.54 -16.19
N ILE A 16 4.54 -9.42 -17.16
CA ILE A 16 4.84 -10.83 -16.88
C ILE A 16 6.09 -10.96 -15.99
N GLY A 17 7.12 -10.14 -16.25
CA GLY A 17 8.35 -10.11 -15.47
C GLY A 17 8.10 -9.72 -14.01
N VAL A 18 7.33 -8.65 -13.76
CA VAL A 18 6.98 -8.21 -12.41
C VAL A 18 6.14 -9.27 -11.68
N PHE A 19 5.14 -9.85 -12.35
CA PHE A 19 4.32 -10.92 -11.75
C PHE A 19 5.16 -12.14 -11.39
N THR A 20 6.05 -12.56 -12.29
CA THR A 20 6.96 -13.69 -12.06
C THR A 20 7.88 -13.40 -10.88
N MET A 21 8.48 -12.20 -10.81
CA MET A 21 9.33 -11.78 -9.70
C MET A 21 8.60 -11.87 -8.34
N ILE A 22 7.37 -11.37 -8.25
CA ILE A 22 6.57 -11.42 -7.01
C ILE A 22 6.31 -12.88 -6.58
N ILE A 23 5.95 -13.75 -7.53
CA ILE A 23 5.69 -15.17 -7.25
C ILE A 23 6.97 -15.86 -6.77
N TYR A 24 8.11 -15.60 -7.43
CA TYR A 24 9.39 -16.18 -7.04
C TYR A 24 9.85 -15.72 -5.66
N LEU A 25 9.72 -14.43 -5.34
CA LEU A 25 10.04 -13.92 -4.00
C LEU A 25 9.25 -14.66 -2.91
N ARG A 26 7.94 -14.84 -3.13
CA ARG A 26 7.11 -15.64 -2.20
C ARG A 26 7.51 -17.10 -2.14
N LYS A 27 7.93 -17.69 -3.27
CA LYS A 27 8.38 -19.08 -3.33
C LYS A 27 9.69 -19.26 -2.55
N TYR A 28 10.65 -18.35 -2.70
CA TYR A 28 11.92 -18.40 -1.98
C TYR A 28 11.71 -18.29 -0.46
N ASP A 29 10.88 -17.34 -0.01
CA ASP A 29 10.48 -17.23 1.41
C ASP A 29 9.93 -18.55 1.97
N ASN A 30 9.14 -19.29 1.18
CA ASN A 30 8.56 -20.57 1.59
C ASN A 30 9.59 -21.72 1.59
N ILE A 31 10.52 -21.73 0.63
CA ILE A 31 11.59 -22.74 0.56
C ILE A 31 12.56 -22.56 1.73
N GLU A 32 12.95 -21.32 2.03
CA GLU A 32 13.81 -21.01 3.19
C GLU A 32 13.15 -21.51 4.48
N ARG A 33 11.84 -21.33 4.63
CA ARG A 33 11.07 -21.85 5.78
C ARG A 33 11.11 -23.37 5.88
N MET A 34 10.95 -24.09 4.77
CA MET A 34 11.02 -25.56 4.78
C MET A 34 12.43 -26.06 5.10
N ALA A 35 13.46 -25.45 4.53
CA ALA A 35 14.85 -25.81 4.80
C ALA A 35 15.25 -25.58 6.27
N MET A 36 14.62 -24.61 6.96
CA MET A 36 14.79 -24.41 8.40
C MET A 36 14.14 -25.53 9.23
N ILE A 37 12.92 -25.97 8.85
CA ILE A 37 12.25 -27.11 9.49
C ILE A 37 13.08 -28.38 9.36
N GLU A 38 13.59 -28.67 8.16
CA GLU A 38 14.42 -29.85 7.89
C GLU A 38 15.73 -29.86 8.68
N LYS A 39 16.30 -28.67 8.97
CA LYS A 39 17.51 -28.51 9.79
C LYS A 39 17.24 -28.56 11.30
N GLY A 40 16.01 -28.82 11.73
CA GLY A 40 15.63 -28.88 13.15
C GLY A 40 15.66 -27.52 13.86
N VAL A 41 15.76 -26.41 13.11
CA VAL A 41 15.63 -25.06 13.66
C VAL A 41 14.15 -24.72 13.64
N SER A 42 13.52 -24.56 14.80
CA SER A 42 12.09 -24.23 14.84
C SER A 42 11.86 -22.87 14.16
N PRO A 43 11.01 -22.81 13.09
CA PRO A 43 10.67 -21.54 12.42
C PRO A 43 9.90 -20.59 13.33
N GLU A 44 9.40 -21.09 14.47
CA GLU A 44 8.73 -20.31 15.50
C GLU A 44 9.62 -19.21 16.08
N PHE A 45 10.93 -19.44 16.26
CA PHE A 45 11.82 -18.37 16.73
C PHE A 45 11.91 -17.18 15.76
N LEU A 46 11.68 -17.40 14.47
CA LEU A 46 11.61 -16.33 13.45
C LEU A 46 10.18 -15.78 13.25
N ASN A 47 9.14 -16.58 13.51
CA ASN A 47 7.75 -16.16 13.34
C ASN A 47 7.18 -15.35 14.50
N ILE A 48 7.83 -15.33 15.69
CA ILE A 48 7.38 -14.50 16.82
C ILE A 48 7.44 -12.98 16.51
N LYS A 49 8.11 -12.54 15.43
CA LYS A 49 8.28 -11.12 15.11
C LYS A 49 8.09 -10.72 13.63
N LYS A 50 7.26 -11.43 12.85
CA LYS A 50 6.68 -10.75 11.68
C LYS A 50 5.29 -10.26 12.10
N PRO A 51 5.17 -9.07 12.74
CA PRO A 51 3.85 -8.46 12.89
C PRO A 51 3.26 -8.44 11.50
N ARG A 52 2.13 -9.11 11.34
CA ARG A 52 1.40 -9.14 10.07
C ARG A 52 1.27 -7.66 9.69
N ASN A 53 1.86 -7.28 8.55
CA ASN A 53 2.05 -5.89 8.10
C ASN A 53 0.69 -5.26 7.69
N THR A 54 -0.29 -5.35 8.60
CA THR A 54 -1.67 -4.89 8.48
C THR A 54 -1.75 -3.38 8.45
N SER A 55 -0.64 -2.72 8.80
CA SER A 55 -0.39 -1.29 8.68
C SER A 55 -0.50 -0.79 7.24
N PHE A 56 0.03 -1.53 6.25
CA PHE A 56 0.08 -1.04 4.88
C PHE A 56 -1.31 -0.95 4.21
N PRO A 57 -2.16 -1.99 4.25
CA PRO A 57 -3.52 -1.89 3.73
C PRO A 57 -4.38 -0.85 4.46
N LEU A 58 -4.17 -0.67 5.77
CA LEU A 58 -4.90 0.31 6.56
C LEU A 58 -4.53 1.75 6.15
N ARG A 59 -3.23 2.05 6.06
CA ARG A 59 -2.74 3.35 5.59
C ARG A 59 -3.18 3.64 4.16
N ALA A 60 -3.09 2.65 3.27
CA ALA A 60 -3.49 2.81 1.87
C ALA A 60 -5.00 3.07 1.72
N SER A 61 -5.84 2.34 2.45
CA SER A 61 -7.29 2.52 2.38
C SER A 61 -7.73 3.87 2.95
N LEU A 62 -7.22 4.29 4.11
CA LEU A 62 -7.58 5.60 4.68
C LEU A 62 -7.03 6.77 3.86
N LEU A 63 -5.86 6.63 3.23
CA LEU A 63 -5.35 7.62 2.29
C LEU A 63 -6.28 7.78 1.08
N LEU A 64 -6.72 6.67 0.48
CA LEU A 64 -7.64 6.71 -0.66
C LEU A 64 -9.01 7.27 -0.29
N ILE A 65 -9.53 6.95 0.89
CA ILE A 65 -10.77 7.54 1.41
C ILE A 65 -10.61 9.04 1.61
N GLY A 66 -9.51 9.47 2.25
CA GLY A 66 -9.19 10.88 2.47
C GLY A 66 -9.01 11.64 1.16
N ALA A 67 -8.26 11.10 0.21
CA ALA A 67 -8.07 11.71 -1.11
C ALA A 67 -9.38 11.81 -1.90
N GLY A 68 -10.22 10.77 -1.89
CA GLY A 68 -11.52 10.78 -2.54
C GLY A 68 -12.48 11.81 -1.96
N LEU A 69 -12.56 11.89 -0.62
CA LEU A 69 -13.36 12.91 0.07
C LEU A 69 -12.81 14.32 -0.17
N GLY A 70 -11.49 14.48 -0.17
CA GLY A 70 -10.84 15.75 -0.45
C GLY A 70 -11.13 16.26 -1.86
N LEU A 71 -11.09 15.40 -2.88
CA LEU A 71 -11.46 15.78 -4.24
C LEU A 71 -12.94 16.15 -4.34
N PHE A 72 -13.83 15.39 -3.68
CA PHE A 72 -15.26 15.70 -3.67
C PHE A 72 -15.56 17.06 -3.02
N ILE A 73 -14.94 17.35 -1.87
CA ILE A 73 -15.11 18.63 -1.18
C ILE A 73 -14.43 19.77 -1.95
N GLY A 74 -13.28 19.51 -2.57
CA GLY A 74 -12.59 20.45 -3.46
C GLY A 74 -13.48 20.92 -4.61
N HIS A 75 -14.20 19.99 -5.26
CA HIS A 75 -15.16 20.32 -6.32
C HIS A 75 -16.31 21.21 -5.82
N ILE A 76 -16.85 20.91 -4.64
CA ILE A 76 -17.89 21.73 -4.03
C ILE A 76 -17.36 23.13 -3.72
N LEU A 77 -16.11 23.24 -3.25
CA LEU A 77 -15.51 24.52 -2.88
C LEU A 77 -15.18 25.38 -4.10
N GLU A 78 -14.62 24.80 -5.14
CA GLU A 78 -14.37 25.43 -6.44
C GLU A 78 -15.66 26.09 -6.96
N ARG A 79 -16.76 25.31 -7.01
CA ARG A 79 -18.03 25.75 -7.57
C ARG A 79 -18.75 26.82 -6.75
N ASN A 80 -18.58 26.84 -5.43
CA ASN A 80 -19.28 27.79 -4.54
C ASN A 80 -18.47 29.04 -4.21
N PHE A 81 -17.14 28.94 -4.13
CA PHE A 81 -16.26 30.03 -3.71
C PHE A 81 -15.44 30.62 -4.86
N ASN A 82 -15.63 30.12 -6.09
CA ASN A 82 -14.97 30.61 -7.30
C ASN A 82 -13.44 30.61 -7.16
N LEU A 83 -12.91 29.63 -6.40
CA LEU A 83 -11.49 29.40 -6.18
C LEU A 83 -10.85 28.84 -7.44
N GLU A 84 -9.55 29.09 -7.59
CA GLU A 84 -8.77 28.42 -8.64
C GLU A 84 -8.87 26.90 -8.47
N GLU A 85 -9.22 26.24 -9.57
CA GLU A 85 -9.47 24.80 -9.66
C GLU A 85 -8.33 24.01 -8.99
N GLU A 86 -7.10 24.29 -9.41
CA GLU A 86 -5.90 23.63 -8.91
C GLU A 86 -5.76 23.81 -7.38
N VAL A 87 -5.93 25.03 -6.88
CA VAL A 87 -5.77 25.33 -5.46
C VAL A 87 -6.83 24.60 -4.64
N ALA A 88 -8.09 24.59 -5.09
CA ALA A 88 -9.18 23.92 -4.38
C ALA A 88 -8.97 22.40 -4.31
N TYR A 89 -8.59 21.75 -5.40
CA TYR A 89 -8.36 20.30 -5.40
C TYR A 89 -7.09 19.90 -4.66
N PHE A 90 -5.95 20.56 -4.92
CA PHE A 90 -4.69 20.20 -4.27
C PHE A 90 -4.75 20.45 -2.76
N SER A 91 -5.29 21.59 -2.33
CA SER A 91 -5.41 21.88 -0.89
C SER A 91 -6.28 20.84 -0.18
N MET A 92 -7.46 20.53 -0.72
CA MET A 92 -8.36 19.57 -0.09
C MET A 92 -7.84 18.13 -0.16
N LEU A 93 -7.17 17.74 -1.25
CA LEU A 93 -6.52 16.44 -1.35
C LEU A 93 -5.42 16.28 -0.28
N PHE A 94 -4.56 17.26 -0.10
CA PHE A 94 -3.51 17.20 0.93
C PHE A 94 -4.08 17.25 2.35
N ILE A 95 -5.10 18.06 2.61
CA ILE A 95 -5.74 18.15 3.92
C ILE A 95 -6.44 16.83 4.26
N PHE A 96 -7.37 16.37 3.44
CA PHE A 96 -8.14 15.16 3.74
C PHE A 96 -7.32 13.87 3.58
N GLY A 97 -6.42 13.81 2.60
CA GLY A 97 -5.45 12.71 2.47
C GLY A 97 -4.49 12.63 3.67
N GLY A 98 -4.01 13.79 4.15
CA GLY A 98 -3.19 13.90 5.34
C GLY A 98 -3.92 13.46 6.61
N ILE A 99 -5.17 13.89 6.80
CA ILE A 99 -6.03 13.45 7.90
C ILE A 99 -6.26 11.94 7.84
N GLY A 100 -6.54 11.39 6.65
CA GLY A 100 -6.68 9.94 6.46
C GLY A 100 -5.44 9.16 6.89
N LEU A 101 -4.25 9.59 6.48
CA LEU A 101 -2.98 9.01 6.93
C LEU A 101 -2.76 9.17 8.44
N GLY A 102 -3.07 10.34 9.01
CA GLY A 102 -2.94 10.60 10.44
C GLY A 102 -3.83 9.69 11.29
N LEU A 103 -5.08 9.49 10.87
CA LEU A 103 -6.00 8.54 11.50
C LEU A 103 -5.48 7.10 11.38
N ALA A 104 -4.90 6.72 10.24
CA ALA A 104 -4.31 5.40 10.08
C ALA A 104 -3.17 5.16 11.07
N TYR A 105 -2.32 6.18 11.31
CA TYR A 105 -1.25 6.11 12.29
C TYR A 105 -1.77 5.91 13.72
N ILE A 106 -2.79 6.68 14.13
CA ILE A 106 -3.38 6.57 15.47
C ILE A 106 -4.04 5.20 15.68
N ILE A 107 -4.77 4.69 14.69
CA ILE A 107 -5.41 3.37 14.77
C ILE A 107 -4.35 2.26 14.87
N GLU A 108 -3.27 2.38 14.10
CA GLU A 108 -2.16 1.43 14.13
C GLU A 108 -1.42 1.46 15.47
N GLU A 109 -1.14 2.65 16.01
CA GLU A 109 -0.50 2.82 17.31
C GLU A 109 -1.34 2.20 18.43
N ASN A 110 -2.66 2.43 18.43
CA ASN A 110 -3.58 1.82 19.39
C ASN A 110 -3.59 0.29 19.29
N LYS A 111 -3.52 -0.26 18.07
CA LYS A 111 -3.46 -1.70 17.86
C LYS A 111 -2.16 -2.30 18.40
N ASN A 112 -1.02 -1.64 18.15
CA ASN A 112 0.28 -2.06 18.65
C ASN A 112 0.36 -2.01 20.18
N ILE A 113 -0.25 -0.99 20.82
CA ILE A 113 -0.34 -0.91 22.28
C ILE A 113 -1.16 -2.07 22.84
N LYS A 114 -2.29 -2.41 22.21
CA LYS A 114 -3.15 -3.52 22.64
C LYS A 114 -2.45 -4.88 22.52
N GLU A 115 -1.68 -5.09 21.47
CA GLU A 115 -0.87 -6.31 21.29
C GLU A 115 0.29 -6.42 22.30
N ARG A 116 0.80 -5.31 22.86
CA ARG A 116 1.86 -5.31 23.90
C ARG A 116 1.35 -5.57 25.32
N ASN A 117 0.04 -5.41 25.57
CA ASN A 117 -0.60 -5.55 26.89
C ASN A 117 -1.31 -6.91 27.08
N LEU A 118 -1.20 -7.81 26.10
CA LEU A 118 -1.67 -9.20 26.11
C LEU A 118 -0.48 -10.13 26.26
#